data_AF-A0A7S0MJA3-F1
#
_entry.id   AF-A0A7S0MJA3-F1
#
_cell.length_a   1.000
_cell.length_b   1.000
_cell.length_c   1.000
_cell.angle_alpha   90.00
_cell.angle_beta   90.00
_cell.angle_gamma   90.00
#
_symmetry.space_group_name_H-M   'P 1'
#
loop_
_entity.id
_entity.type
_entity.pdbx_description
1 polymer ?
#
loop_
_entity_poly.entity_id
_entity_poly.type
_entity_poly.pdbx_seq_one_letter_code
_entity_poly.pdbx_strand_id
1 'polypeptide(L)'
;SRKMSAPPMATIEWFTISDSFTPMSALMGGLALGITCSVRFMLWGKITGISGISSSIVRFPIAPDLPYNGAFIAGLVLMGFILKGIIPNKFESMESMGLARLVIAGLLVGFGTKLGNGCTSGHGICGNARMSSRSMVATLSFMATGSLTAILAETTKSVTKSVTAPGTAWYMLPPPLPSVALYAIMGAFVLVMVASNLGEAAAAGLPRQGLEVGLGACFGTGLALSGMVQPSKVATFLDFTGDWDPSLMFVMGGALLLAVPFFSMILKAQPCYPAENWNQFKEGIDWRLVVGAALFGVGWGYAGVCPGPALVALGTGQAEAAAFVGAMFAGFLAFAAFDALAAAAFPAKPPAAAKAKKP
;
A
#
# COMPACT_ATOMS: atom_id res chain seq x y z
N SER A 1 34.09 55.33 -9.37
CA SER A 1 32.76 54.78 -9.04
C SER A 1 32.90 53.31 -8.67
N ARG A 2 32.95 52.97 -7.38
CA ARG A 2 32.80 51.56 -6.94
C ARG A 2 31.31 51.25 -6.94
N LYS A 3 30.82 50.49 -7.93
CA LYS A 3 29.48 49.90 -7.87
C LYS A 3 29.51 48.87 -6.73
N MET A 4 28.84 49.17 -5.62
CA MET A 4 28.50 48.18 -4.61
C MET A 4 27.52 47.20 -5.26
N SER A 5 27.96 45.97 -5.55
CA SER A 5 27.09 44.86 -5.87
C SER A 5 26.32 44.50 -4.60
N ALA A 6 25.00 44.65 -4.63
CA ALA A 6 24.13 44.13 -3.58
C ALA A 6 24.37 42.62 -3.40
N PRO A 7 24.37 42.09 -2.16
CA PRO A 7 24.39 40.65 -1.95
C PRO A 7 23.14 40.03 -2.62
N PRO A 8 23.24 38.82 -3.20
CA PRO A 8 22.08 38.16 -3.77
C PRO A 8 21.02 38.01 -2.68
N MET A 9 19.81 38.50 -2.94
CA MET A 9 18.66 38.19 -2.10
C MET A 9 18.50 36.67 -2.08
N ALA A 10 18.65 36.06 -0.91
CA ALA A 10 18.25 34.68 -0.69
C ALA A 10 16.74 34.63 -0.91
N THR A 11 16.33 34.18 -2.09
CA THR A 11 14.96 33.73 -2.34
C THR A 11 14.72 32.56 -1.39
N ILE A 12 13.95 32.80 -0.33
CA ILE A 12 13.42 31.73 0.51
C ILE A 12 12.37 31.05 -0.36
N GLU A 13 12.78 30.10 -1.19
CA GLU A 13 11.88 29.20 -1.91
C GLU A 13 11.32 28.22 -0.89
N TRP A 14 10.21 28.61 -0.25
CA TRP A 14 9.52 27.82 0.77
C TRP A 14 8.82 26.56 0.19
N PHE A 15 8.94 26.33 -1.12
CA PHE A 15 8.32 25.22 -1.82
C PHE A 15 8.99 24.98 -3.19
N THR A 16 9.89 23.99 -3.27
CA THR A 16 10.48 23.53 -4.53
C THR A 16 9.87 22.18 -4.91
N ILE A 17 9.35 22.08 -6.14
CA ILE A 17 8.91 20.79 -6.68
C ILE A 17 10.15 20.04 -7.15
N SER A 18 10.31 18.81 -6.69
CA SER A 18 11.44 17.96 -7.10
C SER A 18 11.47 17.71 -8.60
N ASP A 19 12.67 17.72 -9.18
CA ASP A 19 12.94 17.28 -10.56
C ASP A 19 12.55 15.80 -10.80
N SER A 20 12.35 15.03 -9.72
CA SER A 20 11.88 13.63 -9.77
C SER A 20 10.38 13.47 -9.95
N PHE A 21 9.61 14.56 -10.03
CA PHE A 21 8.14 14.53 -10.11
C PHE A 21 7.65 13.84 -11.40
N THR A 22 6.80 12.82 -11.26
CA THR A 22 6.37 11.93 -12.36
C THR A 22 4.85 11.70 -12.39
N PRO A 23 4.02 12.73 -12.65
CA PRO A 23 2.57 12.69 -12.46
C PRO A 23 1.86 11.65 -13.32
N MET A 24 2.22 11.50 -14.60
CA MET A 24 1.54 10.60 -15.52
C MET A 24 1.76 9.13 -15.13
N SER A 25 3.00 8.74 -14.84
CA SER A 25 3.31 7.38 -14.39
C SER A 25 2.68 7.06 -13.03
N ALA A 26 2.67 8.04 -12.13
CA ALA A 26 1.99 7.94 -10.85
C ALA A 26 0.49 7.71 -11.02
N LEU A 27 -0.16 8.48 -11.90
CA LEU A 27 -1.58 8.34 -12.22
C LEU A 27 -1.88 6.97 -12.84
N MET A 28 -1.10 6.53 -13.84
CA MET A 28 -1.32 5.24 -14.50
C MET A 28 -1.09 4.05 -13.54
N GLY A 29 -0.04 4.12 -12.70
CA GLY A 29 0.17 3.14 -11.64
C GLY A 29 -0.97 3.16 -10.62
N GLY A 30 -1.45 4.35 -10.25
CA GLY A 30 -2.64 4.52 -9.41
C GLY A 30 -3.88 3.85 -9.99
N LEU A 31 -4.21 4.12 -11.26
CA LEU A 31 -5.32 3.49 -11.97
C LEU A 31 -5.22 1.96 -11.93
N ALA A 32 -4.03 1.41 -12.15
CA ALA A 32 -3.79 -0.03 -12.08
C ALA A 32 -4.03 -0.62 -10.68
N LEU A 33 -3.60 0.07 -9.62
CA LEU A 33 -3.90 -0.32 -8.25
C LEU A 33 -5.42 -0.27 -7.99
N GLY A 34 -6.11 0.77 -8.44
CA GLY A 34 -7.56 0.91 -8.34
C GLY A 34 -8.32 -0.22 -9.04
N ILE A 35 -7.89 -0.62 -10.24
CA ILE A 35 -8.45 -1.74 -11.00
C ILE A 35 -8.25 -3.04 -10.22
N THR A 36 -7.02 -3.31 -9.78
CA THR A 36 -6.68 -4.55 -9.07
C THR A 36 -7.50 -4.68 -7.78
N CYS A 37 -7.65 -3.58 -7.04
CA CYS A 37 -8.52 -3.49 -5.87
C CYS A 37 -9.99 -3.77 -6.20
N SER A 38 -10.49 -3.21 -7.31
CA SER A 38 -11.89 -3.35 -7.73
C SER A 38 -12.19 -4.77 -8.22
N VAL A 39 -11.29 -5.37 -8.99
CA VAL A 39 -11.43 -6.74 -9.50
C VAL A 39 -11.38 -7.76 -8.37
N ARG A 40 -10.42 -7.64 -7.44
CA ARG A 40 -10.35 -8.48 -6.23
C ARG A 40 -11.63 -8.35 -5.39
N PHE A 41 -12.15 -7.14 -5.23
CA PHE A 41 -13.39 -6.92 -4.50
C PHE A 41 -14.61 -7.50 -5.23
N MET A 42 -14.67 -7.39 -6.55
CA MET A 42 -15.73 -7.97 -7.37
C MET A 42 -15.74 -9.51 -7.32
N LEU A 43 -14.57 -10.14 -7.41
CA LEU A 43 -14.44 -11.60 -7.46
C LEU A 43 -14.78 -12.29 -6.14
N TRP A 44 -14.38 -11.70 -5.01
CA TRP A 44 -14.46 -12.39 -3.71
C TRP A 44 -15.09 -11.57 -2.58
N GLY A 45 -15.49 -10.32 -2.83
CA GLY A 45 -15.99 -9.42 -1.78
C GLY A 45 -14.92 -9.01 -0.77
N LYS A 46 -13.64 -9.28 -1.05
CA LYS A 46 -12.52 -9.06 -0.14
C LYS A 46 -11.73 -7.82 -0.52
N ILE A 47 -11.27 -7.11 0.49
CA ILE A 47 -10.50 -5.87 0.36
C ILE A 47 -9.03 -6.20 0.07
N THR A 48 -8.41 -5.45 -0.84
CA THR A 48 -6.96 -5.55 -1.13
C THR A 48 -6.13 -4.74 -0.14
N GLY A 49 -6.21 -5.12 1.14
CA GLY A 49 -5.38 -4.55 2.20
C GLY A 49 -4.11 -5.36 2.37
N ILE A 50 -2.95 -4.88 1.89
CA ILE A 50 -1.71 -5.67 1.90
C ILE A 50 -1.37 -6.17 3.31
N SER A 51 -1.40 -5.30 4.32
CA SER A 51 -1.13 -5.73 5.71
C SER A 51 -2.16 -6.75 6.24
N GLY A 52 -3.42 -6.66 5.81
CA GLY A 52 -4.44 -7.67 6.15
C GLY A 52 -4.14 -9.03 5.53
N ILE A 53 -3.77 -9.02 4.24
CA ILE A 53 -3.36 -10.22 3.49
C ILE A 53 -2.10 -10.83 4.10
N SER A 54 -1.05 -10.03 4.36
CA SER A 54 0.21 -10.50 4.95
C SER A 54 0.04 -11.03 6.36
N SER A 55 -0.73 -10.33 7.19
CA SER A 55 -0.94 -10.76 8.57
C SER A 55 -1.83 -11.99 8.72
N SER A 56 -2.52 -12.42 7.66
CA SER A 56 -3.24 -13.71 7.65
C SER A 56 -2.29 -14.91 7.72
N ILE A 57 -1.02 -14.75 7.32
CA ILE A 57 0.02 -15.78 7.35
C ILE A 57 0.40 -16.17 8.78
N VAL A 58 0.40 -15.21 9.69
CA VAL A 58 0.84 -15.40 11.08
C VAL A 58 -0.31 -15.53 12.07
N ARG A 59 -1.55 -15.60 11.57
CA ARG A 59 -2.75 -15.69 12.41
C ARG A 59 -2.98 -17.13 12.85
N PHE A 60 -3.22 -17.33 14.14
CA PHE A 60 -3.69 -18.59 14.71
C PHE A 60 -5.10 -18.42 15.31
N PRO A 61 -6.04 -19.36 15.07
CA PRO A 61 -5.93 -20.52 14.16
C PRO A 61 -5.76 -20.10 12.69
N ILE A 62 -5.18 -20.99 11.88
CA ILE A 62 -4.88 -20.74 10.47
C ILE A 62 -6.18 -20.36 9.75
N ALA A 63 -6.16 -19.20 9.08
CA ALA A 63 -7.33 -18.71 8.38
C ALA A 63 -7.59 -19.57 7.11
N PRO A 64 -8.85 -19.94 6.81
CA PRO A 64 -9.18 -20.73 5.63
C PRO A 64 -8.77 -20.08 4.30
N ASP A 65 -8.52 -18.77 4.30
CA ASP A 65 -8.11 -18.01 3.14
C ASP A 65 -6.60 -17.84 2.98
N LEU A 66 -5.79 -18.42 3.88
CA LEU A 66 -4.34 -18.46 3.81
C LEU A 66 -3.80 -18.86 2.41
N PRO A 67 -4.27 -19.94 1.75
CA PRO A 67 -3.71 -20.31 0.43
C PRO A 67 -3.93 -19.23 -0.64
N TYR A 68 -5.03 -18.49 -0.56
CA TYR A 68 -5.35 -17.42 -1.52
C TYR A 68 -4.58 -16.13 -1.21
N ASN A 69 -4.48 -15.76 0.07
CA ASN A 69 -3.68 -14.62 0.50
C ASN A 69 -2.19 -14.84 0.25
N GLY A 70 -1.70 -16.06 0.49
CA GLY A 70 -0.34 -16.48 0.16
C GLY A 70 -0.07 -16.43 -1.34
N ALA A 71 -1.02 -16.89 -2.18
CA ALA A 71 -0.92 -16.78 -3.62
C ALA A 71 -0.81 -15.33 -4.12
N PHE A 72 -1.59 -14.41 -3.55
CA PHE A 72 -1.48 -12.98 -3.87
C PHE A 72 -0.11 -12.40 -3.51
N ILE A 73 0.43 -12.75 -2.33
CA ILE A 73 1.76 -12.31 -1.90
C ILE A 73 2.86 -12.92 -2.77
N ALA A 74 2.72 -14.20 -3.14
CA ALA A 74 3.63 -14.84 -4.08
C ALA A 74 3.65 -14.10 -5.42
N GLY A 75 2.50 -13.65 -5.93
CA GLY A 75 2.41 -12.79 -7.10
C GLY A 75 3.16 -11.45 -6.97
N LEU A 76 3.06 -10.78 -5.81
CA LEU A 76 3.79 -9.55 -5.53
C LEU A 76 5.32 -9.77 -5.54
N VAL A 77 5.78 -10.80 -4.83
CA VAL A 77 7.21 -11.13 -4.70
C VAL A 77 7.76 -11.58 -6.04
N LEU A 78 7.04 -12.45 -6.76
CA LEU A 78 7.41 -12.91 -8.10
C LEU A 78 7.53 -11.74 -9.08
N MET A 79 6.57 -10.81 -9.05
CA MET A 79 6.63 -9.66 -9.94
C MET A 79 7.79 -8.72 -9.58
N GLY A 80 8.13 -8.57 -8.30
CA GLY A 80 9.35 -7.88 -7.87
C GLY A 80 10.62 -8.49 -8.45
N PHE A 81 10.73 -9.82 -8.42
CA PHE A 81 11.85 -10.56 -9.03
C PHE A 81 11.91 -10.35 -10.55
N ILE A 82 10.79 -10.48 -11.25
CA ILE A 82 10.68 -10.26 -12.71
C ILE A 82 11.08 -8.82 -13.06
N LEU A 83 10.53 -7.84 -12.36
CA LEU A 83 10.80 -6.43 -12.62
C LEU A 83 12.24 -6.04 -12.32
N LYS A 84 12.92 -6.69 -11.35
CA LYS A 84 14.36 -6.50 -11.15
C LYS A 84 15.15 -6.89 -12.40
N GLY A 85 14.75 -7.96 -13.09
CA GLY A 85 15.39 -8.40 -14.33
C GLY A 85 15.14 -7.49 -15.53
N ILE A 86 13.95 -6.87 -15.61
CA ILE A 86 13.54 -6.04 -16.75
C ILE A 86 13.94 -4.57 -16.57
N ILE A 87 13.76 -4.03 -15.36
CA ILE A 87 13.94 -2.60 -15.03
C ILE A 87 14.67 -2.42 -13.68
N PRO A 88 15.92 -2.91 -13.55
CA PRO A 88 16.67 -2.89 -12.29
C PRO A 88 16.80 -1.49 -11.69
N ASN A 89 16.94 -0.45 -12.53
CA ASN A 89 17.09 0.94 -12.13
C ASN A 89 15.88 1.53 -11.40
N LYS A 90 14.75 0.83 -11.33
CA LYS A 90 13.59 1.26 -10.54
C LYS A 90 13.68 0.89 -9.06
N PHE A 91 14.55 -0.04 -8.68
CA PHE A 91 14.71 -0.47 -7.30
C PHE A 91 15.92 0.20 -6.68
N GLU A 92 15.67 1.04 -5.68
CA GLU A 92 16.73 1.70 -4.91
C GLU A 92 17.28 0.75 -3.85
N SER A 93 18.57 0.90 -3.54
CA SER A 93 19.19 0.20 -2.41
C SER A 93 18.73 0.82 -1.09
N MET A 94 18.29 -0.02 -0.15
CA MET A 94 17.91 0.41 1.19
C MET A 94 19.07 0.41 2.20
N GLU A 95 20.28 0.05 1.78
CA GLU A 95 21.46 -0.09 2.65
C GLU A 95 21.78 1.20 3.43
N SER A 96 21.65 2.33 2.75
CA SER A 96 21.89 3.68 3.30
C SER A 96 21.01 4.06 4.49
N MET A 97 19.83 3.45 4.64
CA MET A 97 18.91 3.77 5.73
C MET A 97 19.37 3.20 7.08
N GLY A 98 20.22 2.18 7.05
CA GLY A 98 20.67 1.43 8.22
C GLY A 98 19.64 0.40 8.70
N LEU A 99 20.14 -0.79 9.08
CA LEU A 99 19.32 -1.92 9.51
C LEU A 99 18.40 -1.59 10.69
N ALA A 100 18.89 -0.83 11.67
CA ALA A 100 18.12 -0.44 12.85
C ALA A 100 16.87 0.36 12.48
N ARG A 101 17.00 1.30 11.53
CA ARG A 101 15.91 2.15 11.05
C ARG A 101 14.81 1.31 10.41
N LEU A 102 15.20 0.37 9.56
CA LEU A 102 14.29 -0.54 8.85
C LEU A 102 13.59 -1.51 9.81
N VAL A 103 14.30 -2.05 10.81
CA VAL A 103 13.71 -2.96 11.80
C VAL A 103 12.69 -2.23 12.67
N ILE A 104 13.03 -1.03 13.18
CA ILE A 104 12.10 -0.22 13.99
C ILE A 104 10.87 0.16 13.15
N ALA A 105 11.09 0.64 11.91
CA ALA A 105 10.00 0.99 11.00
C ALA A 105 9.09 -0.20 10.70
N GLY A 106 9.68 -1.37 10.39
CA GLY A 106 8.95 -2.60 10.11
C GLY A 106 8.08 -3.03 11.31
N LEU A 107 8.65 -3.06 12.52
CA LEU A 107 7.92 -3.39 13.75
C LEU A 107 6.72 -2.46 13.98
N LEU A 108 6.93 -1.14 13.85
CA LEU A 108 5.87 -0.13 14.02
C LEU A 108 4.78 -0.26 12.96
N VAL A 109 5.16 -0.46 11.70
CA VAL A 109 4.22 -0.70 10.59
C VAL A 109 3.41 -1.98 10.83
N GLY A 110 4.06 -3.06 11.23
CA GLY A 110 3.41 -4.33 11.53
C GLY A 110 2.38 -4.20 12.65
N PHE A 111 2.82 -3.70 13.81
CA PHE A 111 1.97 -3.53 14.97
C PHE A 111 0.83 -2.53 14.71
N GLY A 112 1.16 -1.36 14.17
CA GLY A 112 0.22 -0.27 13.92
C GLY A 112 -0.89 -0.67 12.93
N THR A 113 -0.54 -1.34 11.83
CA THR A 113 -1.54 -1.78 10.84
C THR A 113 -2.51 -2.83 11.39
N LYS A 114 -2.09 -3.64 12.37
CA LYS A 114 -2.99 -4.58 13.05
C LYS A 114 -3.86 -3.90 14.09
N LEU A 115 -3.31 -2.98 14.88
CA LEU A 115 -4.08 -2.18 15.83
C LEU A 115 -5.15 -1.33 15.10
N GLY A 116 -4.80 -0.74 13.95
CA GLY A 116 -5.69 0.06 13.13
C GLY A 116 -6.66 -0.74 12.25
N ASN A 117 -6.42 -2.05 12.08
CA ASN A 117 -7.14 -2.93 11.15
C ASN A 117 -7.07 -2.44 9.69
N GLY A 118 -5.88 -2.04 9.24
CA GLY A 118 -5.65 -1.64 7.85
C GLY A 118 -4.33 -0.93 7.61
N CYS A 119 -4.07 -0.67 6.33
CA CYS A 119 -2.88 0.03 5.81
C CYS A 119 -3.30 0.99 4.68
N THR A 120 -2.34 1.59 3.97
CA THR A 120 -2.60 2.56 2.88
C THR A 120 -3.53 2.00 1.78
N SER A 121 -3.33 0.77 1.31
CA SER A 121 -4.22 0.19 0.29
C SER A 121 -5.61 -0.18 0.83
N GLY A 122 -5.69 -0.57 2.11
CA GLY A 122 -6.94 -0.94 2.77
C GLY A 122 -7.83 0.27 3.10
N HIS A 123 -7.29 1.25 3.83
CA HIS A 123 -8.02 2.47 4.20
C HIS A 123 -7.91 3.55 3.13
N GLY A 124 -6.70 3.82 2.63
CA GLY A 124 -6.44 4.89 1.67
C GLY A 124 -7.10 4.68 0.31
N ILE A 125 -7.11 3.45 -0.22
CA ILE A 125 -7.75 3.13 -1.52
C ILE A 125 -9.13 2.51 -1.29
N CYS A 126 -9.21 1.26 -0.84
CA CYS A 126 -10.48 0.53 -0.78
C CYS A 126 -11.51 1.15 0.18
N GLY A 127 -11.06 1.66 1.33
CA GLY A 127 -11.92 2.26 2.34
C GLY A 127 -12.47 3.62 1.93
N ASN A 128 -11.61 4.49 1.38
CA ASN A 128 -12.01 5.79 0.85
C ASN A 128 -12.85 5.66 -0.42
N ALA A 129 -12.58 4.67 -1.29
CA ALA A 129 -13.41 4.38 -2.46
C ALA A 129 -14.88 4.09 -2.12
N ARG A 130 -15.13 3.68 -0.87
CA ARG A 130 -16.45 3.38 -0.33
C ARG A 130 -17.02 4.47 0.56
N MET A 131 -16.38 5.65 0.60
CA MET A 131 -16.81 6.79 1.42
C MET A 131 -16.90 6.48 2.93
N SER A 132 -16.04 5.59 3.44
CA SER A 132 -16.02 5.22 4.85
C SER A 132 -15.37 6.32 5.71
N SER A 133 -16.11 6.92 6.64
CA SER A 133 -15.60 7.90 7.61
C SER A 133 -14.43 7.34 8.44
N ARG A 134 -14.54 6.08 8.87
CA ARG A 134 -13.47 5.34 9.55
C ARG A 134 -12.17 5.35 8.73
N SER A 135 -12.26 5.11 7.43
CA SER A 135 -11.08 5.05 6.55
C SER A 135 -10.51 6.42 6.25
N MET A 136 -11.35 7.46 6.15
CA MET A 136 -10.89 8.84 6.02
C MET A 136 -10.10 9.27 7.26
N VAL A 137 -10.62 8.99 8.46
CA VAL A 137 -9.92 9.31 9.72
C VAL A 137 -8.60 8.56 9.83
N ALA A 138 -8.58 7.27 9.49
CA ALA A 138 -7.33 6.50 9.47
C ALA A 138 -6.32 7.10 8.47
N THR A 139 -6.77 7.44 7.27
CA THR A 139 -5.94 8.04 6.21
C THR A 139 -5.33 9.35 6.65
N LEU A 140 -6.13 10.26 7.20
CA LEU A 140 -5.64 11.53 7.70
C LEU A 140 -4.66 11.33 8.87
N SER A 141 -4.94 10.39 9.77
CA SER A 141 -4.09 10.11 10.92
C SER A 141 -2.71 9.62 10.49
N PHE A 142 -2.63 8.59 9.64
CA PHE A 142 -1.33 8.06 9.23
C PHE A 142 -0.55 9.00 8.31
N MET A 143 -1.25 9.80 7.49
CA MET A 143 -0.60 10.81 6.64
C MET A 143 0.02 11.91 7.51
N ALA A 144 -0.72 12.44 8.48
CA ALA A 144 -0.22 13.48 9.38
C ALA A 144 1.00 13.01 10.19
N THR A 145 0.92 11.83 10.82
CA THR A 145 2.05 11.29 11.59
C THR A 145 3.20 10.84 10.70
N GLY A 146 2.92 10.38 9.48
CA GLY A 146 3.94 10.02 8.49
C GLY A 146 4.74 11.22 8.02
N SER A 147 4.08 12.31 7.64
CA SER A 147 4.75 13.57 7.29
C SER A 147 5.57 14.10 8.45
N LEU A 148 4.98 14.19 9.65
CA LEU A 148 5.68 14.67 10.83
C LEU A 148 6.93 13.82 11.14
N THR A 149 6.81 12.50 11.08
CA THR A 149 7.94 11.61 11.35
C THR A 149 9.01 11.69 10.26
N ALA A 150 8.63 11.80 8.99
CA ALA A 150 9.58 11.91 7.89
C ALA A 150 10.44 13.18 8.01
N ILE A 151 9.80 14.30 8.36
CA ILE A 151 10.48 15.59 8.60
C ILE A 151 11.41 15.48 9.82
N LEU A 152 10.89 15.01 10.96
CA LEU A 152 11.67 14.94 12.20
C LEU A 152 12.83 13.93 12.15
N ALA A 153 12.64 12.82 11.44
CA ALA A 153 13.65 11.78 11.29
C ALA A 153 14.57 11.99 10.09
N GLU A 154 14.43 13.14 9.41
CA GLU A 154 15.17 13.51 8.20
C GLU A 154 15.26 12.35 7.19
N THR A 155 14.13 11.65 6.98
CA THR A 155 14.09 10.41 6.20
C THR A 155 14.65 10.60 4.80
N THR A 156 14.34 11.74 4.17
CA THR A 156 14.85 12.14 2.86
C THR A 156 16.37 12.12 2.76
N LYS A 157 17.09 12.48 3.83
CA LYS A 157 18.57 12.48 3.86
C LYS A 157 19.15 11.08 4.04
N SER A 158 18.39 10.16 4.64
CA SER A 158 18.84 8.79 4.94
C SER A 158 18.62 7.83 3.77
N VAL A 159 17.88 8.24 2.73
CA VAL A 159 17.71 7.46 1.51
C VAL A 159 18.69 7.95 0.46
N THR A 160 19.69 7.14 0.10
CA THR A 160 20.57 7.45 -1.02
C THR A 160 19.75 7.54 -2.30
N LYS A 161 19.67 8.74 -2.88
CA LYS A 161 19.15 8.96 -4.23
C LYS A 161 20.10 8.25 -5.21
N SER A 162 19.79 7.03 -5.65
CA SER A 162 20.49 6.45 -6.78
C SER A 162 20.07 7.20 -8.05
N VAL A 163 20.91 8.16 -8.45
CA VAL A 163 21.01 8.85 -9.75
C VAL A 163 20.44 7.97 -10.87
N THR A 164 19.39 8.36 -11.60
CA THR A 164 19.40 9.41 -12.64
C THR A 164 18.02 10.05 -12.82
N ALA A 165 17.95 11.38 -12.69
CA ALA A 165 17.23 12.15 -13.70
C ALA A 165 18.09 12.13 -14.98
N PRO A 166 17.47 11.94 -16.16
CA PRO A 166 17.55 13.03 -17.11
C PRO A 166 16.16 13.61 -17.31
N GLY A 167 16.13 14.93 -17.43
CA GLY A 167 14.92 15.74 -17.54
C GLY A 167 13.96 15.32 -18.65
N THR A 168 12.77 15.91 -18.57
CA THR A 168 11.82 16.12 -19.66
C THR A 168 11.24 14.89 -20.41
N ALA A 169 11.78 13.68 -20.26
CA ALA A 169 11.38 12.53 -21.08
C ALA A 169 10.08 11.82 -20.63
N TRP A 170 9.67 11.94 -19.36
CA TRP A 170 8.45 11.28 -18.85
C TRP A 170 7.19 12.14 -19.00
N TYR A 171 7.33 13.40 -19.43
CA TYR A 171 6.24 14.33 -19.69
C TYR A 171 5.59 14.13 -21.07
N MET A 172 6.28 13.50 -22.04
CA MET A 172 5.76 13.31 -23.39
C MET A 172 5.49 11.83 -23.69
N LEU A 173 4.30 11.59 -24.27
CA LEU A 173 4.00 10.35 -24.96
C LEU A 173 5.05 10.11 -26.07
N PRO A 174 5.56 8.89 -26.26
CA PRO A 174 5.32 7.68 -25.45
C PRO A 174 6.46 7.40 -24.45
N PRO A 175 6.16 6.77 -23.30
CA PRO A 175 7.20 6.30 -22.39
C PRO A 175 8.03 5.18 -23.08
N PRO A 176 9.24 4.85 -22.60
CA PRO A 176 10.10 3.85 -23.24
C PRO A 176 9.39 2.50 -23.41
N LEU A 177 9.67 1.80 -24.52
CA LEU A 177 9.01 0.55 -24.96
C LEU A 177 8.75 -0.49 -23.83
N PRO A 178 9.66 -0.73 -22.87
CA PRO A 178 9.40 -1.68 -21.77
C PRO A 178 8.24 -1.27 -20.87
N SER A 179 8.05 0.03 -20.65
CA SER A 179 6.94 0.55 -19.84
C SER A 179 5.62 0.55 -20.61
N VAL A 180 5.63 0.82 -21.93
CA VAL A 180 4.45 0.67 -22.80
C VAL A 180 4.00 -0.78 -22.86
N ALA A 181 4.94 -1.73 -22.96
CA ALA A 181 4.65 -3.16 -22.89
C ALA A 181 4.04 -3.54 -21.54
N LEU A 182 4.55 -3.02 -20.41
CA LEU A 182 3.94 -3.24 -19.09
C LEU A 182 2.52 -2.66 -19.00
N TYR A 183 2.29 -1.45 -19.51
CA TYR A 183 0.94 -0.85 -19.57
C TYR A 183 0.00 -1.63 -20.49
N ALA A 184 0.48 -2.14 -21.63
CA ALA A 184 -0.29 -2.93 -22.58
C ALA A 184 -0.57 -4.34 -22.07
N ILE A 185 0.39 -4.99 -21.40
CA ILE A 185 0.21 -6.32 -20.78
C ILE A 185 -0.74 -6.21 -19.59
N MET A 186 -0.60 -5.18 -18.76
CA MET A 186 -1.50 -4.95 -17.63
C MET A 186 -2.90 -4.56 -18.13
N GLY A 187 -2.98 -3.71 -19.15
CA GLY A 187 -4.23 -3.36 -19.83
C GLY A 187 -4.90 -4.57 -20.47
N ALA A 188 -4.15 -5.43 -21.17
CA ALA A 188 -4.64 -6.66 -21.78
C ALA A 188 -5.03 -7.70 -20.71
N PHE A 189 -4.28 -7.83 -19.62
CA PHE A 189 -4.62 -8.76 -18.53
C PHE A 189 -5.88 -8.30 -17.79
N VAL A 190 -6.00 -7.02 -17.50
CA VAL A 190 -7.21 -6.42 -16.93
C VAL A 190 -8.38 -6.55 -17.91
N LEU A 191 -8.16 -6.25 -19.18
CA LEU A 191 -9.19 -6.37 -20.22
C LEU A 191 -9.63 -7.82 -20.38
N VAL A 192 -8.72 -8.79 -20.35
CA VAL A 192 -9.05 -10.23 -20.38
C VAL A 192 -9.83 -10.61 -19.12
N MET A 193 -9.42 -10.16 -17.94
CA MET A 193 -10.13 -10.41 -16.68
C MET A 193 -11.53 -9.79 -16.61
N VAL A 194 -11.72 -8.63 -17.25
CA VAL A 194 -12.99 -7.89 -17.30
C VAL A 194 -13.87 -8.40 -18.45
N ALA A 195 -13.29 -8.75 -19.60
CA ALA A 195 -13.98 -9.25 -20.78
C ALA A 195 -14.34 -10.74 -20.67
N SER A 196 -13.54 -11.52 -19.93
CA SER A 196 -14.00 -12.78 -19.37
C SER A 196 -15.04 -12.41 -18.30
N ASN A 197 -16.30 -12.25 -18.71
CA ASN A 197 -17.43 -12.24 -17.78
C ASN A 197 -17.17 -13.32 -16.73
N LEU A 198 -17.25 -12.97 -15.45
CA LEU A 198 -16.78 -13.79 -14.30
C LEU A 198 -17.32 -15.24 -14.25
N GLY A 199 -18.26 -15.61 -15.13
CA GLY A 199 -18.70 -16.99 -15.35
C GLY A 199 -17.73 -17.87 -16.16
N GLU A 200 -16.89 -17.32 -17.04
CA GLU A 200 -15.99 -18.12 -17.89
C GLU A 200 -14.65 -18.45 -17.24
N ALA A 201 -14.12 -17.63 -16.33
CA ALA A 201 -12.95 -18.03 -15.53
C ALA A 201 -13.26 -19.21 -14.59
N ALA A 202 -14.53 -19.30 -14.14
CA ALA A 202 -15.06 -20.48 -13.47
C ALA A 202 -15.29 -21.66 -14.44
N ALA A 203 -15.64 -21.40 -15.71
CA ALA A 203 -15.77 -22.42 -16.76
C ALA A 203 -14.42 -22.93 -17.32
N ALA A 204 -13.36 -22.12 -17.25
CA ALA A 204 -12.01 -22.42 -17.74
C ALA A 204 -11.17 -23.27 -16.78
N GLY A 205 -11.69 -23.60 -15.60
CA GLY A 205 -11.01 -24.45 -14.62
C GLY A 205 -9.77 -23.83 -13.97
N LEU A 206 -9.58 -22.50 -14.05
CA LEU A 206 -8.43 -21.86 -13.42
C LEU A 206 -8.53 -21.94 -11.89
N PRO A 207 -7.51 -22.45 -11.19
CA PRO A 207 -7.54 -22.49 -9.73
C PRO A 207 -7.52 -21.07 -9.17
N ARG A 208 -8.35 -20.81 -8.15
CA ARG A 208 -8.47 -19.49 -7.49
C ARG A 208 -7.11 -18.90 -7.07
N GLN A 209 -6.16 -19.74 -6.71
CA GLN A 209 -4.79 -19.35 -6.39
C GLN A 209 -4.07 -18.70 -7.58
N GLY A 210 -4.23 -19.24 -8.80
CA GLY A 210 -3.64 -18.65 -10.01
C GLY A 210 -4.18 -17.24 -10.28
N LEU A 211 -5.46 -17.01 -10.00
CA LEU A 211 -6.09 -15.70 -10.12
C LEU A 211 -5.52 -14.69 -9.12
N GLU A 212 -5.32 -15.13 -7.87
CA GLU A 212 -4.70 -14.30 -6.82
C GLU A 212 -3.24 -13.98 -7.14
N VAL A 213 -2.46 -14.93 -7.69
CA VAL A 213 -1.09 -14.67 -8.18
C VAL A 213 -1.12 -13.59 -9.26
N GLY A 214 -2.02 -13.70 -10.24
CA GLY A 214 -2.18 -12.71 -11.30
C GLY A 214 -2.52 -11.31 -10.77
N LEU A 215 -3.47 -11.21 -9.84
CA LEU A 215 -3.80 -9.94 -9.20
C LEU A 215 -2.66 -9.39 -8.35
N GLY A 216 -1.91 -10.25 -7.65
CA GLY A 216 -0.71 -9.88 -6.92
C GLY A 216 0.35 -9.29 -7.85
N ALA A 217 0.58 -9.92 -9.01
CA ALA A 217 1.50 -9.44 -10.02
C ALA A 217 1.04 -8.09 -10.62
N CYS A 218 -0.25 -7.93 -10.93
CA CYS A 218 -0.81 -6.64 -11.37
C CYS A 218 -0.63 -5.54 -10.32
N PHE A 219 -0.88 -5.84 -9.04
CA PHE A 219 -0.68 -4.89 -7.96
C PHE A 219 0.80 -4.50 -7.86
N GLY A 220 1.72 -5.46 -7.92
CA GLY A 220 3.16 -5.23 -7.91
C GLY A 220 3.64 -4.39 -9.10
N THR A 221 3.05 -4.62 -10.27
CA THR A 221 3.29 -3.82 -11.48
C THR A 221 2.84 -2.38 -11.29
N GLY A 222 1.63 -2.17 -10.75
CA GLY A 222 1.11 -0.84 -10.41
C GLY A 222 2.01 -0.10 -9.42
N LEU A 223 2.54 -0.79 -8.41
CA LEU A 223 3.51 -0.23 -7.46
C LEU A 223 4.82 0.20 -8.12
N ALA A 224 5.34 -0.59 -9.07
CA ALA A 224 6.57 -0.25 -9.78
C ALA A 224 6.38 0.89 -10.79
N LEU A 225 5.25 0.91 -11.51
CA LEU A 225 4.91 1.95 -12.48
C LEU A 225 4.66 3.30 -11.81
N SER A 226 3.98 3.29 -10.65
CA SER A 226 3.77 4.49 -9.85
C SER A 226 5.03 5.03 -9.16
N GLY A 227 6.13 4.25 -9.15
CA GLY A 227 7.35 4.60 -8.44
C GLY A 227 7.27 4.37 -6.93
N MET A 228 6.19 3.80 -6.39
CA MET A 228 6.03 3.53 -4.97
C MET A 228 6.97 2.43 -4.44
N VAL A 229 7.65 1.69 -5.32
CA VAL A 229 8.76 0.79 -4.96
C VAL A 229 10.04 1.54 -4.55
N GLN A 230 10.12 2.85 -4.82
CA GLN A 230 11.26 3.71 -4.48
C GLN A 230 11.00 4.41 -3.13
N PRO A 231 11.77 4.08 -2.08
CA PRO A 231 11.64 4.76 -0.79
C PRO A 231 11.88 6.26 -0.88
N SER A 232 12.73 6.72 -1.80
CA SER A 232 13.01 8.14 -1.98
C SER A 232 11.76 8.93 -2.35
N LYS A 233 10.98 8.45 -3.33
CA LYS A 233 9.71 9.07 -3.77
C LYS A 233 8.68 9.16 -2.66
N VAL A 234 8.66 8.17 -1.79
CA VAL A 234 7.72 8.13 -0.66
C VAL A 234 8.17 9.09 0.44
N ALA A 235 9.47 9.12 0.75
CA ALA A 235 10.04 10.03 1.74
C ALA A 235 9.89 11.50 1.31
N THR A 236 10.21 11.84 0.06
CA THR A 236 10.06 13.21 -0.48
C THR A 236 8.62 13.64 -0.64
N PHE A 237 7.66 12.71 -0.75
CA PHE A 237 6.25 13.06 -0.68
C PHE A 237 5.83 13.45 0.73
N LEU A 238 6.36 12.77 1.75
CA LEU A 238 6.02 13.02 3.15
C LEU A 238 6.66 14.26 3.72
N ASP A 239 7.88 14.55 3.29
CA ASP A 239 8.66 15.71 3.66
C ASP A 239 8.44 16.85 2.66
N PHE A 240 7.42 17.67 2.93
CA PHE A 240 7.08 18.84 2.12
C PHE A 240 7.96 20.06 2.42
N THR A 241 8.97 19.94 3.29
CA THR A 241 9.83 21.07 3.70
C THR A 241 11.06 21.25 2.81
N GLY A 242 11.37 20.26 1.97
CA GLY A 242 12.46 20.30 0.99
C GLY A 242 11.94 20.15 -0.45
N ASP A 243 12.68 19.39 -1.28
CA ASP A 243 12.31 19.06 -2.66
C ASP A 243 11.10 18.12 -2.69
N TRP A 244 9.91 18.68 -2.59
CA TRP A 244 8.67 17.91 -2.45
C TRP A 244 8.30 17.22 -3.77
N ASP A 245 8.00 15.92 -3.72
CA ASP A 245 7.51 15.14 -4.87
C ASP A 245 6.02 14.79 -4.70
N PRO A 246 5.09 15.52 -5.33
CA PRO A 246 3.65 15.27 -5.18
C PRO A 246 3.15 14.02 -5.92
N SER A 247 4.02 13.16 -6.46
CA SER A 247 3.61 11.96 -7.23
C SER A 247 2.63 11.07 -6.47
N LEU A 248 2.77 10.88 -5.16
CA LEU A 248 1.88 10.01 -4.37
C LEU A 248 0.42 10.48 -4.38
N MET A 249 0.16 11.79 -4.47
CA MET A 249 -1.20 12.33 -4.64
C MET A 249 -1.82 11.87 -5.95
N PHE A 250 -1.04 11.80 -7.04
CA PHE A 250 -1.52 11.29 -8.33
C PHE A 250 -1.74 9.78 -8.30
N VAL A 251 -0.92 9.03 -7.54
CA VAL A 251 -1.14 7.59 -7.32
C VAL A 251 -2.48 7.36 -6.60
N MET A 252 -2.69 8.04 -5.48
CA MET A 252 -3.92 7.90 -4.69
C MET A 252 -5.13 8.41 -5.47
N GLY A 253 -5.02 9.57 -6.11
CA GLY A 253 -6.04 10.16 -6.96
C GLY A 253 -6.44 9.26 -8.12
N GLY A 254 -5.46 8.69 -8.84
CA GLY A 254 -5.71 7.72 -9.91
C GLY A 254 -6.37 6.44 -9.41
N ALA A 255 -5.92 5.90 -8.28
CA ALA A 255 -6.52 4.72 -7.69
C ALA A 255 -7.99 4.97 -7.30
N LEU A 256 -8.28 6.11 -6.67
CA LEU A 256 -9.64 6.47 -6.25
C LEU A 256 -10.54 6.85 -7.43
N LEU A 257 -10.01 7.52 -8.46
CA LEU A 257 -10.77 7.89 -9.66
C LEU A 257 -11.46 6.69 -10.29
N LEU A 258 -10.79 5.53 -10.29
CA LEU A 258 -11.35 4.28 -10.81
C LEU A 258 -12.04 3.46 -9.71
N ALA A 259 -11.46 3.35 -8.52
CA ALA A 259 -12.06 2.52 -7.47
C ALA A 259 -13.41 3.05 -6.97
N VAL A 260 -13.61 4.37 -6.84
CA VAL A 260 -14.89 4.94 -6.36
C VAL A 260 -16.09 4.51 -7.21
N PRO A 261 -16.11 4.75 -8.55
CA PRO A 261 -17.26 4.36 -9.37
C PRO A 261 -17.42 2.84 -9.42
N PHE A 262 -16.33 2.06 -9.53
CA PHE A 262 -16.40 0.60 -9.58
C PHE A 262 -16.93 0.00 -8.29
N PHE A 263 -16.43 0.42 -7.12
CA PHE A 263 -16.94 -0.06 -5.83
C PHE A 263 -18.41 0.35 -5.66
N SER A 264 -18.78 1.56 -6.07
CA SER A 264 -20.18 2.01 -6.02
C SER A 264 -21.10 1.16 -6.91
N MET A 265 -20.65 0.80 -8.11
CA MET A 265 -21.38 -0.09 -9.02
C MET A 265 -21.50 -1.51 -8.44
N ILE A 266 -20.40 -2.09 -7.94
CA ILE A 266 -20.37 -3.44 -7.35
C ILE A 266 -21.29 -3.53 -6.12
N LEU A 267 -21.25 -2.50 -5.25
CA LEU A 267 -22.11 -2.46 -4.06
C LEU A 267 -23.59 -2.31 -4.40
N LYS A 268 -23.93 -1.59 -5.48
CA LYS A 268 -25.31 -1.46 -5.99
C LYS A 268 -25.80 -2.71 -6.71
N ALA A 269 -24.92 -3.38 -7.46
CA ALA A 269 -25.27 -4.53 -8.29
C ALA A 269 -25.61 -5.80 -7.50
N GLN A 270 -25.18 -5.90 -6.24
CA GLN A 270 -25.26 -7.09 -5.39
C GLN A 270 -24.60 -8.33 -6.07
N PRO A 271 -23.40 -8.72 -5.65
CA PRO A 271 -22.50 -9.61 -6.39
C PRO A 271 -22.99 -11.05 -6.61
N CYS A 272 -22.35 -11.72 -7.56
CA CYS A 272 -22.56 -13.10 -7.98
C CYS A 272 -21.95 -14.21 -7.07
N TYR A 273 -21.59 -13.95 -5.80
CA TYR A 273 -20.98 -14.96 -4.88
C TYR A 273 -21.61 -14.91 -3.47
N PRO A 274 -21.65 -16.02 -2.69
CA PRO A 274 -22.58 -16.18 -1.58
C PRO A 274 -22.33 -15.18 -0.44
N ALA A 275 -23.44 -14.68 0.09
CA ALA A 275 -23.58 -13.46 0.88
C ALA A 275 -22.99 -13.47 2.29
N GLU A 276 -22.54 -14.61 2.81
CA GLU A 276 -22.33 -14.78 4.27
C GLU A 276 -21.14 -14.01 4.87
N ASN A 277 -20.26 -13.42 4.06
CA ASN A 277 -19.17 -12.57 4.55
C ASN A 277 -18.92 -11.34 3.66
N TRP A 278 -19.93 -10.96 2.88
CA TRP A 278 -19.84 -9.78 2.03
C TRP A 278 -19.75 -8.55 2.92
N ASN A 279 -18.69 -7.75 2.76
CA ASN A 279 -18.49 -6.49 3.48
C ASN A 279 -18.21 -6.60 5.01
N GLN A 280 -17.08 -7.19 5.41
CA GLN A 280 -16.61 -7.22 6.81
C GLN A 280 -16.02 -5.89 7.33
N PHE A 281 -16.50 -4.72 6.88
CA PHE A 281 -16.01 -3.45 7.44
C PHE A 281 -16.49 -3.29 8.87
N LYS A 282 -15.55 -3.07 9.80
CA LYS A 282 -15.89 -2.50 11.10
C LYS A 282 -16.33 -1.06 10.89
N GLU A 283 -17.50 -0.73 11.38
CA GLU A 283 -18.00 0.64 11.47
C GLU A 283 -17.58 1.26 12.82
N GLY A 284 -17.54 2.59 12.86
CA GLY A 284 -17.14 3.34 14.05
C GLY A 284 -15.66 3.72 14.10
N ILE A 285 -15.41 4.86 14.73
CA ILE A 285 -14.07 5.37 15.02
C ILE A 285 -13.76 4.99 16.47
N ASP A 286 -12.76 4.14 16.67
CA ASP A 286 -12.27 3.77 17.99
C ASP A 286 -10.84 4.28 18.20
N TRP A 287 -10.36 4.29 19.45
CA TRP A 287 -9.00 4.73 19.74
C TRP A 287 -7.94 3.81 19.11
N ARG A 288 -8.28 2.52 18.93
CA ARG A 288 -7.38 1.53 18.30
C ARG A 288 -7.10 1.91 16.84
N LEU A 289 -8.11 2.38 16.12
CA LEU A 289 -7.98 2.91 14.77
C LEU A 289 -7.02 4.09 14.71
N VAL A 290 -7.24 5.11 15.54
CA VAL A 290 -6.47 6.36 15.49
C VAL A 290 -5.02 6.10 15.92
N VAL A 291 -4.81 5.40 17.04
CA VAL A 291 -3.47 5.07 17.54
C VAL A 291 -2.76 4.10 16.60
N GLY A 292 -3.45 3.09 16.07
CA GLY A 292 -2.88 2.15 15.11
C GLY A 292 -2.48 2.82 13.79
N ALA A 293 -3.34 3.69 13.25
CA ALA A 293 -3.02 4.49 12.07
C ALA A 293 -1.85 5.44 12.33
N ALA A 294 -1.82 6.10 13.49
CA ALA A 294 -0.69 6.95 13.90
C ALA A 294 0.62 6.16 13.97
N LEU A 295 0.65 5.01 14.64
CA LEU A 295 1.84 4.15 14.73
C LEU A 295 2.29 3.63 13.36
N PHE A 296 1.33 3.26 12.50
CA PHE A 296 1.63 2.91 11.11
C PHE A 296 2.27 4.08 10.37
N GLY A 297 1.71 5.29 10.51
CA GLY A 297 2.26 6.49 9.90
C GLY A 297 3.66 6.81 10.41
N VAL A 298 3.93 6.68 11.71
CA VAL A 298 5.29 6.83 12.27
C VAL A 298 6.25 5.86 11.62
N GLY A 299 5.96 4.55 11.61
CA GLY A 299 6.86 3.57 10.99
C GLY A 299 7.05 3.81 9.49
N TRP A 300 5.96 4.13 8.78
CA TRP A 300 5.99 4.43 7.35
C TRP A 300 6.82 5.69 7.04
N GLY A 301 6.64 6.78 7.78
CA GLY A 301 7.40 8.01 7.62
C GLY A 301 8.85 7.89 8.07
N TYR A 302 9.13 7.00 9.04
CA TYR A 302 10.48 6.74 9.50
C TYR A 302 11.34 6.08 8.43
N ALA A 303 10.84 5.13 7.65
CA ALA A 303 11.62 4.47 6.59
C ALA A 303 11.28 4.92 5.16
N GLY A 304 10.13 5.56 4.92
CA GLY A 304 9.59 5.77 3.58
C GLY A 304 9.15 4.45 2.90
N VAL A 305 8.98 3.37 3.65
CA VAL A 305 8.68 2.03 3.11
C VAL A 305 7.29 1.57 3.56
N CYS A 306 6.42 1.28 2.58
CA CYS A 306 5.09 0.70 2.81
C CYS A 306 5.14 -0.85 2.72
N PRO A 307 4.18 -1.56 3.35
CA PRO A 307 4.06 -3.03 3.24
C PRO A 307 4.01 -3.58 1.81
N GLY A 308 3.27 -2.93 0.90
CA GLY A 308 3.18 -3.36 -0.50
C GLY A 308 4.52 -3.28 -1.23
N PRO A 309 5.12 -2.08 -1.35
CA PRO A 309 6.47 -1.90 -1.86
C PRO A 309 7.51 -2.80 -1.21
N ALA A 310 7.46 -3.03 0.10
CA ALA A 310 8.39 -3.91 0.80
C ALA A 310 8.31 -5.36 0.32
N LEU A 311 7.11 -5.90 0.07
CA LEU A 311 6.94 -7.25 -0.46
C LEU A 311 7.40 -7.38 -1.91
N VAL A 312 7.21 -6.33 -2.73
CA VAL A 312 7.76 -6.30 -4.09
C VAL A 312 9.29 -6.23 -4.03
N ALA A 313 9.84 -5.37 -3.16
CA ALA A 313 11.27 -5.23 -2.93
C ALA A 313 11.91 -6.52 -2.37
N LEU A 314 11.17 -7.31 -1.58
CA LEU A 314 11.62 -8.63 -1.12
C LEU A 314 11.96 -9.56 -2.29
N GLY A 315 11.16 -9.50 -3.37
CA GLY A 315 11.42 -10.24 -4.60
C GLY A 315 12.73 -9.86 -5.29
N THR A 316 13.29 -8.70 -4.96
CA THR A 316 14.59 -8.27 -5.49
C THR A 316 15.78 -8.93 -4.77
N GLY A 317 15.55 -9.61 -3.64
CA GLY A 317 16.61 -10.28 -2.87
C GLY A 317 17.49 -9.33 -2.05
N GLN A 318 17.06 -8.10 -1.79
CA GLN A 318 17.74 -7.18 -0.89
C GLN A 318 17.56 -7.63 0.58
N ALA A 319 18.67 -7.71 1.32
CA ALA A 319 18.65 -8.16 2.72
C ALA A 319 17.87 -7.18 3.62
N GLU A 320 17.92 -5.90 3.28
CA GLU A 320 17.25 -4.79 3.94
C GLU A 320 15.73 -4.87 3.81
N ALA A 321 15.25 -5.20 2.61
CA ALA A 321 13.83 -5.45 2.37
C ALA A 321 13.36 -6.68 3.18
N ALA A 322 14.17 -7.73 3.24
CA ALA A 322 13.91 -8.90 4.07
C ALA A 322 13.88 -8.56 5.57
N ALA A 323 14.80 -7.71 6.05
CA ALA A 323 14.82 -7.26 7.43
C ALA A 323 13.56 -6.44 7.78
N PHE A 324 13.15 -5.52 6.92
CA PHE A 324 11.91 -4.75 7.10
C PHE A 324 10.69 -5.67 7.12
N VAL A 325 10.58 -6.60 6.16
CA VAL A 325 9.44 -7.54 6.09
C VAL A 325 9.44 -8.46 7.32
N GLY A 326 10.59 -9.01 7.71
CA GLY A 326 10.72 -9.83 8.91
C GLY A 326 10.28 -9.08 10.18
N ALA A 327 10.74 -7.84 10.32
CA ALA A 327 10.33 -6.95 11.40
C ALA A 327 8.82 -6.62 11.38
N MET A 328 8.24 -6.42 10.19
CA MET A 328 6.79 -6.24 10.01
C MET A 328 5.99 -7.46 10.50
N PHE A 329 6.44 -8.67 10.17
CA PHE A 329 5.82 -9.90 10.66
C PHE A 329 5.99 -10.07 12.16
N ALA A 330 7.15 -9.71 12.72
CA ALA A 330 7.34 -9.66 14.16
C ALA A 330 6.38 -8.65 14.83
N GLY A 331 6.11 -7.51 14.19
CA GLY A 331 5.11 -6.54 14.65
C GLY A 331 3.68 -7.10 14.66
N PHE A 332 3.32 -7.92 13.66
CA PHE A 332 2.03 -8.63 13.65
C PHE A 332 1.90 -9.61 14.82
N LEU A 333 2.95 -10.37 15.11
CA LEU A 333 3.00 -11.32 16.22
C LEU A 333 2.97 -10.59 17.58
N ALA A 334 3.71 -9.49 17.71
CA ALA A 334 3.71 -8.66 18.91
C ALA A 334 2.32 -8.10 19.21
N PHE A 335 1.58 -7.66 18.18
CA PHE A 335 0.19 -7.25 18.36
C PHE A 335 -0.72 -8.42 18.78
N ALA A 336 -0.54 -9.60 18.19
CA ALA A 336 -1.33 -10.77 18.57
C ALA A 336 -1.11 -11.15 20.04
N ALA A 337 0.14 -11.10 20.52
CA ALA A 337 0.48 -11.31 21.92
C ALA A 337 -0.13 -10.22 22.83
N PHE A 338 -0.03 -8.95 22.43
CA PHE A 338 -0.64 -7.83 23.14
C PHE A 338 -2.17 -7.99 23.28
N ASP A 339 -2.86 -8.35 22.19
CA ASP A 339 -4.32 -8.52 22.18
C ASP A 339 -4.75 -9.71 23.06
N ALA A 340 -3.99 -10.81 23.05
CA ALA A 340 -4.22 -11.95 23.92
C ALA A 340 -4.03 -11.60 25.41
N LEU A 341 -2.98 -10.85 25.75
CA LEU A 341 -2.73 -10.40 27.12
C LEU A 341 -3.81 -9.42 27.60
N ALA A 342 -4.24 -8.48 26.75
CA ALA A 342 -5.31 -7.55 27.06
C ALA A 342 -6.65 -8.29 27.31
N ALA A 343 -6.96 -9.30 26.48
CA ALA A 343 -8.16 -10.12 26.65
C ALA A 343 -8.13 -10.96 27.94
N ALA A 344 -6.95 -11.46 28.34
CA ALA A 344 -6.77 -12.20 29.59
C ALA A 344 -6.88 -11.30 30.83
N ALA A 345 -6.37 -10.06 30.76
CA ALA A 345 -6.41 -9.10 31.86
C ALA A 345 -7.83 -8.51 32.09
N PHE A 346 -8.61 -8.35 31.02
CA PHE A 346 -9.96 -7.80 31.07
C PHE A 346 -10.96 -8.75 30.39
N PRO A 347 -11.29 -9.89 31.01
CA PRO A 347 -12.24 -10.84 30.44
C PRO A 347 -13.61 -10.17 30.27
N ALA A 348 -14.19 -10.27 29.08
CA ALA A 348 -15.52 -9.75 28.82
C ALA A 348 -16.53 -10.38 29.79
N LYS A 349 -17.42 -9.56 30.35
CA LYS A 349 -18.51 -10.05 31.19
C LYS A 349 -19.31 -11.08 30.38
N PRO A 350 -19.55 -12.30 30.90
CA PRO A 350 -20.32 -13.29 30.17
C PRO A 350 -21.68 -12.70 29.79
N PRO A 351 -22.21 -13.01 28.60
CA PRO A 351 -23.52 -12.50 28.17
C PRO A 351 -24.54 -12.83 29.26
N ALA A 352 -25.31 -11.81 29.67
CA ALA A 352 -26.35 -12.00 30.68
C ALA A 352 -27.25 -13.16 30.24
N ALA A 353 -27.37 -14.19 31.09
CA ALA A 353 -28.18 -15.36 30.81
C ALA A 353 -29.56 -14.90 30.29
N ALA A 354 -29.89 -15.28 29.07
CA ALA A 354 -31.19 -15.01 28.48
C ALA A 354 -32.24 -15.54 29.47
N LYS A 355 -33.04 -14.65 30.05
CA LYS A 355 -34.14 -15.04 30.93
C LYS A 355 -35.01 -16.01 30.14
N ALA A 356 -34.99 -17.28 30.55
CA ALA A 356 -35.87 -18.30 29.99
C ALA A 356 -37.30 -17.75 30.04
N LYS A 357 -37.94 -17.60 28.87
CA LYS A 357 -39.38 -17.42 28.82
C LYS A 357 -39.98 -18.62 29.55
N LYS A 358 -40.63 -18.36 30.70
CA LYS A 358 -41.40 -19.39 31.41
C LYS A 358 -42.47 -19.95 30.44
N PRO A 359 -42.72 -21.27 30.52
CA PRO A 359 -43.60 -21.99 29.59
C PRO A 359 -45.03 -21.47 29.61
#